data_AF-A0A0N4WV45-F1
#
_entry.id   AF-A0A0N4WV45-F1
#
_cell.length_a   1.000
_cell.length_b   1.000
_cell.length_c   1.000
_cell.angle_alpha   90.00
_cell.angle_beta   90.00
_cell.angle_gamma   90.00
#
_symmetry.space_group_name_H-M   'P 1'
#
loop_
_entity.id
_entity.type
_entity.pdbx_description
1 polymer ?
#
loop_
_entity_poly.entity_id
_entity_poly.type
_entity_poly.pdbx_seq_one_letter_code
_entity_poly.pdbx_strand_id
1 'polypeptide(L)'
;MICTLDGVRKISKEAESLTGQELADYVNQNQKLFKAAPSKLSMEKMKAKLMDVKYVMESAEEAEELIIDAEIPESCEGGYPIEAWRYWVKTGICTGGSYESQSGCKPYPIPPCGHHPNQTYYGPCPTNEYDTPVCTNKCIAGYKTPYADDKHYGTSAYNVAKTVAGIQKEIMTNGPVEAAYTVYEDFYQYTGGVYTHTGGAEVGGHAVRILGWGVDNKTPYWLVANSWNTDWGENGYFRILRGVNECGIEHAIVAGLPKV
;
A
#
# COMPACT_ATOMS: atom_id res chain seq x y z
N MET A 1 -4.01 -9.68 -14.69
CA MET A 1 -3.55 -11.10 -14.56
C MET A 1 -2.09 -11.13 -14.09
N ILE A 2 -1.82 -10.70 -12.84
CA ILE A 2 -0.46 -10.37 -12.36
C ILE A 2 -0.03 -11.24 -11.15
N CYS A 3 -0.95 -11.72 -10.30
CA CYS A 3 -0.60 -12.76 -9.30
C CYS A 3 -0.27 -14.13 -9.92
N THR A 4 -0.30 -14.26 -11.25
CA THR A 4 -0.06 -15.52 -11.97
C THR A 4 1.15 -15.44 -12.90
N LEU A 5 1.99 -14.38 -12.83
CA LEU A 5 3.01 -14.11 -13.84
C LEU A 5 4.05 -15.23 -14.03
N ASP A 6 4.22 -16.13 -13.06
CA ASP A 6 5.08 -17.30 -13.20
C ASP A 6 4.35 -18.60 -13.62
N GLY A 7 3.06 -18.54 -13.96
CA GLY A 7 2.28 -19.70 -14.42
C GLY A 7 2.10 -20.81 -13.37
N VAL A 8 2.50 -20.58 -12.12
CA VAL A 8 2.52 -21.59 -11.04
C VAL A 8 1.12 -21.89 -10.51
N ARG A 9 0.19 -20.92 -10.57
CA ARG A 9 -1.19 -21.08 -10.06
C ARG A 9 -2.20 -20.41 -10.98
N LYS A 10 -3.13 -21.20 -11.52
CA LYS A 10 -4.28 -20.69 -12.28
C LYS A 10 -5.47 -20.56 -11.35
N ILE A 11 -6.02 -19.34 -11.24
CA ILE A 11 -7.32 -19.11 -10.61
C ILE A 11 -8.39 -19.40 -11.67
N SER A 12 -9.43 -20.14 -11.30
CA SER A 12 -10.51 -20.46 -12.25
C SER A 12 -11.42 -19.23 -12.44
N LYS A 13 -12.07 -19.12 -13.60
CA LYS A 13 -13.01 -18.01 -13.85
C LYS A 13 -14.16 -17.99 -12.85
N GLU A 14 -14.57 -19.18 -12.39
CA GLU A 14 -15.57 -19.31 -11.34
C GLU A 14 -15.05 -18.69 -10.05
N ALA A 15 -13.82 -19.01 -9.62
CA ALA A 15 -13.21 -18.44 -8.43
C ALA A 15 -12.99 -16.92 -8.54
N GLU A 16 -12.63 -16.40 -9.72
CA GLU A 16 -12.51 -14.95 -9.99
C GLU A 16 -13.84 -14.21 -9.83
N SER A 17 -14.97 -14.89 -10.07
CA SER A 17 -16.31 -14.28 -9.99
C SER A 17 -16.94 -14.31 -8.59
N LEU A 18 -16.33 -15.02 -7.64
CA LEU A 18 -16.84 -15.12 -6.28
C LEU A 18 -16.62 -13.81 -5.52
N THR A 19 -17.61 -13.43 -4.70
CA THR A 19 -17.54 -12.23 -3.85
C THR A 19 -18.10 -12.52 -2.46
N GLY A 20 -17.93 -11.59 -1.52
CA GLY A 20 -18.58 -11.66 -0.20
C GLY A 20 -18.32 -12.98 0.56
N GLN A 21 -19.37 -13.56 1.15
CA GLN A 21 -19.26 -14.79 1.94
C GLN A 21 -18.81 -16.00 1.11
N GLU A 22 -19.29 -16.12 -0.14
CA GLU A 22 -18.95 -17.25 -1.01
C GLU A 22 -17.44 -17.27 -1.33
N LEU A 23 -16.85 -16.10 -1.56
CA LEU A 23 -15.41 -15.97 -1.73
C LEU A 23 -14.65 -16.37 -0.46
N ALA A 24 -15.09 -15.90 0.71
CA ALA A 24 -14.44 -16.21 1.98
C ALA A 24 -14.45 -17.73 2.26
N ASP A 25 -15.59 -18.38 1.99
CA ASP A 25 -15.74 -19.83 2.15
C ASP A 25 -14.85 -20.58 1.17
N TYR A 26 -14.83 -20.17 -0.10
CA TYR A 26 -13.96 -20.76 -1.12
C TYR A 26 -12.48 -20.66 -0.74
N VAL A 27 -12.03 -19.48 -0.32
CA VAL A 27 -10.64 -19.24 0.13
C VAL A 27 -10.27 -20.18 1.28
N ASN A 28 -11.13 -20.27 2.30
CA ASN A 28 -10.87 -21.10 3.49
C ASN A 28 -10.92 -22.61 3.20
N GLN A 29 -11.58 -23.05 2.13
CA GLN A 29 -11.66 -24.44 1.71
C GLN A 29 -10.51 -24.87 0.79
N ASN A 30 -10.01 -23.95 -0.05
CA ASN A 30 -9.05 -24.28 -1.11
C ASN A 30 -7.57 -24.06 -0.74
N GLN A 31 -7.30 -23.46 0.42
CA GLN A 31 -5.93 -23.31 0.94
C GLN A 31 -5.91 -23.23 2.48
N LYS A 32 -4.70 -23.24 3.07
CA LYS A 32 -4.49 -23.23 4.53
C LYS A 32 -3.51 -22.15 5.03
N LEU A 33 -3.00 -21.33 4.12
CA LEU A 33 -1.96 -20.32 4.41
C LEU A 33 -2.53 -19.08 5.09
N PHE A 34 -3.75 -18.65 4.72
CA PHE A 34 -4.42 -17.51 5.36
C PHE A 34 -5.90 -17.77 5.61
N LYS A 35 -6.50 -16.90 6.43
CA LYS A 35 -7.90 -16.90 6.80
C LYS A 35 -8.61 -15.70 6.18
N ALA A 36 -9.76 -15.98 5.58
CA ALA A 36 -10.65 -14.97 5.03
C ALA A 36 -11.94 -14.87 5.86
N ALA A 37 -12.45 -13.64 6.01
CA ALA A 37 -13.78 -13.36 6.52
C ALA A 37 -14.45 -12.31 5.61
N PRO A 38 -15.78 -12.34 5.46
CA PRO A 38 -16.47 -11.45 4.52
C PRO A 38 -16.15 -9.98 4.80
N SER A 39 -15.70 -9.27 3.77
CA SER A 39 -15.55 -7.82 3.83
C SER A 39 -16.93 -7.17 3.81
N LYS A 40 -17.09 -6.11 4.61
CA LYS A 40 -18.29 -5.25 4.60
C LYS A 40 -18.24 -4.17 3.50
N LEU A 41 -17.13 -4.08 2.78
CA LEU A 41 -16.96 -3.10 1.70
C LEU A 41 -17.52 -3.67 0.39
N SER A 42 -18.19 -2.82 -0.38
CA SER A 42 -18.53 -3.13 -1.77
C SER A 42 -17.33 -2.93 -2.68
N MET A 43 -17.33 -3.54 -3.87
CA MET A 43 -16.30 -3.34 -4.90
C MET A 43 -15.99 -1.86 -5.15
N GLU A 44 -17.01 -1.01 -5.32
CA GLU A 44 -16.82 0.44 -5.51
C GLU A 44 -16.05 1.10 -4.35
N LYS A 45 -16.37 0.73 -3.10
CA LYS A 45 -15.67 1.24 -1.91
C LYS A 45 -14.26 0.69 -1.76
N MET A 46 -14.00 -0.49 -2.32
CA MET A 46 -12.65 -1.06 -2.39
C MET A 46 -11.81 -0.31 -3.43
N LYS A 47 -12.38 -0.02 -4.61
CA LYS A 47 -11.70 0.74 -5.66
C LYS A 47 -11.30 2.15 -5.22
N ALA A 48 -12.20 2.86 -4.53
CA ALA A 48 -11.92 4.20 -3.99
C ALA A 48 -10.79 4.26 -2.92
N LYS A 49 -10.17 3.13 -2.57
CA LYS A 49 -9.04 3.03 -1.64
C LYS A 49 -7.74 2.61 -2.32
N LEU A 50 -7.78 2.39 -3.64
CA LEU A 50 -6.70 1.81 -4.43
C LEU A 50 -6.37 2.73 -5.58
N MET A 51 -5.12 2.66 -6.02
CA MET A 51 -4.69 3.30 -7.26
C MET A 51 -4.99 2.37 -8.45
N ASP A 52 -5.02 2.91 -9.65
CA ASP A 52 -5.05 2.07 -10.86
C ASP A 52 -3.80 1.16 -10.93
N VAL A 53 -3.98 -0.06 -11.44
CA VAL A 53 -2.91 -1.06 -11.58
C VAL A 53 -1.73 -0.56 -12.43
N LYS A 54 -1.93 0.40 -13.35
CA LYS A 54 -0.85 1.04 -14.11
C LYS A 54 0.26 1.62 -13.22
N TYR A 55 -0.10 2.15 -12.04
CA TYR A 55 0.85 2.72 -11.09
C TYR A 55 1.72 1.68 -10.37
N VAL A 56 1.37 0.39 -10.49
CA VAL A 56 2.15 -0.76 -9.96
C VAL A 56 3.09 -1.33 -11.03
N MET A 57 2.67 -1.26 -12.30
CA MET A 57 3.28 -2.02 -13.39
C MET A 57 4.40 -1.27 -14.12
N GLU A 58 4.34 0.05 -14.19
CA GLU A 58 5.30 0.83 -14.95
C GLU A 58 6.60 0.97 -14.16
N SER A 59 7.69 0.43 -14.72
CA SER A 59 9.01 0.63 -14.15
C SER A 59 9.34 2.12 -14.12
N ALA A 60 10.10 2.57 -13.13
CA ALA A 60 10.49 3.98 -13.03
C ALA A 60 11.23 4.51 -14.28
N GLU A 61 11.78 3.63 -15.13
CA GLU A 61 12.40 3.95 -16.43
C GLU A 61 11.35 4.18 -17.53
N GLU A 62 10.31 3.34 -17.63
CA GLU A 62 9.19 3.57 -18.57
C GLU A 62 8.31 4.74 -18.12
N ALA A 63 8.13 4.91 -16.81
CA ALA A 63 7.50 6.09 -16.22
C ALA A 63 8.32 7.37 -16.48
N GLU A 64 9.66 7.30 -16.51
CA GLU A 64 10.50 8.47 -16.83
C GLU A 64 10.29 8.96 -18.26
N GLU A 65 10.11 8.05 -19.24
CA GLU A 65 9.78 8.42 -20.63
C GLU A 65 8.33 8.93 -20.78
N LEU A 66 7.39 8.42 -19.98
CA LEU A 66 5.99 8.85 -19.97
C LEU A 66 5.74 10.20 -19.24
N ILE A 67 6.62 10.60 -18.33
CA ILE A 67 6.40 11.71 -17.38
C ILE A 67 7.24 12.97 -17.73
N ILE A 68 7.88 13.03 -18.90
CA ILE A 68 8.57 14.28 -19.32
C ILE A 68 7.58 15.45 -19.52
N ASP A 69 6.29 15.16 -19.79
CA ASP A 69 5.24 16.17 -19.95
C ASP A 69 3.91 15.84 -19.21
N ALA A 70 3.84 14.76 -18.43
CA ALA A 70 2.60 14.40 -17.71
C ALA A 70 2.52 15.11 -16.35
N GLU A 71 1.45 15.88 -16.16
CA GLU A 71 1.04 16.42 -14.86
C GLU A 71 1.05 15.27 -13.82
N ILE A 72 1.81 15.42 -12.73
CA ILE A 72 1.72 14.51 -11.59
C ILE A 72 0.24 14.51 -11.17
N PRO A 73 -0.46 13.35 -11.16
CA PRO A 73 -1.90 13.33 -10.95
C PRO A 73 -2.29 14.07 -9.67
N GLU A 74 -3.41 14.80 -9.73
CA GLU A 74 -3.99 15.47 -8.56
C GLU A 74 -4.32 14.40 -7.49
N SER A 75 -3.58 14.42 -6.38
CA SER A 75 -3.39 13.28 -5.49
C SER A 75 -4.58 12.93 -4.58
N CYS A 76 -5.43 12.01 -5.03
CA CYS A 76 -6.17 10.99 -4.26
C CYS A 76 -6.56 9.83 -5.20
N GLU A 77 -6.49 10.04 -6.52
CA GLU A 77 -6.78 9.12 -7.63
C GLU A 77 -5.63 8.15 -7.98
N GLY A 78 -4.60 8.08 -7.12
CA GLY A 78 -3.40 7.28 -7.32
C GLY A 78 -2.16 8.07 -7.71
N GLY A 79 -1.02 7.39 -7.75
CA GLY A 79 0.27 8.00 -8.07
C GLY A 79 1.42 7.00 -8.05
N TYR A 80 2.57 7.44 -8.57
CA TYR A 80 3.76 6.60 -8.68
C TYR A 80 4.63 6.68 -7.41
N PRO A 81 4.88 5.56 -6.70
CA PRO A 81 5.67 5.58 -5.47
C PRO A 81 7.06 6.23 -5.63
N ILE A 82 7.77 5.94 -6.73
CA ILE A 82 9.11 6.51 -6.97
C ILE A 82 9.12 8.05 -7.02
N GLU A 83 8.04 8.66 -7.51
CA GLU A 83 7.92 10.13 -7.59
C GLU A 83 7.74 10.76 -6.20
N ALA A 84 7.13 10.05 -5.25
CA ALA A 84 7.08 10.51 -3.86
C ALA A 84 8.48 10.59 -3.23
N TRP A 85 9.34 9.60 -3.49
CA TRP A 85 10.73 9.60 -3.04
C TRP A 85 11.57 10.67 -3.76
N ARG A 86 11.41 10.83 -5.09
CA ARG A 86 12.07 11.89 -5.85
C ARG A 86 11.64 13.29 -5.36
N TYR A 87 10.36 13.47 -5.04
CA TYR A 87 9.84 14.70 -4.43
C TYR A 87 10.47 14.96 -3.05
N TRP A 88 10.62 13.94 -2.21
CA TRP A 88 11.29 14.05 -0.91
C TRP A 88 12.75 14.50 -1.04
N VAL A 89 13.49 14.00 -2.04
CA VAL A 89 14.86 14.44 -2.33
C VAL A 89 14.89 15.88 -2.82
N LYS A 90 14.00 16.24 -3.77
CA LYS A 90 14.01 17.55 -4.45
C LYS A 90 13.49 18.69 -3.58
N THR A 91 12.40 18.45 -2.87
CA THR A 91 11.59 19.50 -2.22
C THR A 91 11.54 19.34 -0.70
N GLY A 92 11.77 18.13 -0.21
CA GLY A 92 11.62 17.80 1.20
C GLY A 92 10.16 17.71 1.65
N ILE A 93 9.95 17.03 2.77
CA ILE A 93 8.63 16.81 3.39
C ILE A 93 8.67 17.34 4.82
N CYS A 94 7.62 18.06 5.23
CA CYS A 94 7.53 18.57 6.60
C CYS A 94 6.95 17.51 7.54
N THR A 95 7.08 17.70 8.85
CA THR A 95 6.45 16.83 9.84
C THR A 95 4.92 16.88 9.74
N GLY A 96 4.26 15.79 10.11
CA GLY A 96 2.81 15.67 10.10
C GLY A 96 2.35 14.34 10.68
N GLY A 97 1.51 14.40 11.71
CA GLY A 97 0.91 13.21 12.31
C GLY A 97 -0.42 12.82 11.69
N SER A 98 -1.13 11.91 12.36
CA SER A 98 -2.48 11.50 11.96
C SER A 98 -3.50 12.63 12.16
N TYR A 99 -4.67 12.47 11.53
CA TYR A 99 -5.82 13.36 11.69
C TYR A 99 -6.22 13.53 13.16
N GLU A 100 -6.14 12.49 13.98
CA GLU A 100 -6.53 12.53 15.38
C GLU A 100 -5.48 13.24 16.24
N SER A 101 -4.20 13.05 15.93
CA SER A 101 -3.11 13.64 16.71
C SER A 101 -2.98 15.14 16.54
N GLN A 102 -3.37 15.67 15.37
CA GLN A 102 -3.15 17.07 14.96
C GLN A 102 -1.72 17.56 15.25
N SER A 103 -0.74 16.67 15.06
CA SER A 103 0.66 16.91 15.42
C SER A 103 1.54 17.22 14.21
N GLY A 104 2.66 17.92 14.45
CA GLY A 104 3.60 18.34 13.40
C GLY A 104 3.13 19.57 12.62
N CYS A 105 3.87 19.91 11.57
CA CYS A 105 3.58 21.06 10.72
C CYS A 105 2.29 20.88 9.90
N LYS A 106 2.11 19.72 9.27
CA LYS A 106 0.94 19.39 8.43
C LYS A 106 0.39 18.00 8.78
N PRO A 107 -0.44 17.87 9.84
CA PRO A 107 -1.16 16.62 10.11
C PRO A 107 -2.07 16.25 8.93
N TYR A 108 -2.38 14.96 8.83
CA TYR A 108 -3.23 14.44 7.77
C TYR A 108 -4.63 15.09 7.82
N PRO A 109 -5.12 15.71 6.73
CA PRO A 109 -6.34 16.52 6.77
C PRO A 109 -7.64 15.72 6.55
N ILE A 110 -7.54 14.47 6.10
CA ILE A 110 -8.68 13.60 5.80
C ILE A 110 -8.95 12.70 7.03
N PRO A 111 -10.16 12.67 7.59
CA PRO A 111 -10.47 11.85 8.75
C PRO A 111 -10.43 10.35 8.41
N PRO A 112 -10.08 9.47 9.38
CA PRO A 112 -10.34 8.04 9.26
C PRO A 112 -11.83 7.80 9.00
N CYS A 113 -12.15 6.80 8.20
CA CYS A 113 -13.53 6.52 7.81
C CYS A 113 -13.97 5.12 8.21
N GLY A 114 -15.26 4.96 8.49
CA GLY A 114 -15.80 3.69 8.95
C GLY A 114 -15.79 3.56 10.47
N HIS A 115 -16.26 2.41 10.94
CA HIS A 115 -16.39 2.14 12.37
C HIS A 115 -15.20 1.32 12.86
N HIS A 116 -14.33 1.96 13.63
CA HIS A 116 -13.14 1.35 14.21
C HIS A 116 -13.32 1.18 15.72
N PRO A 117 -13.13 -0.03 16.29
CA PRO A 117 -13.30 -0.27 17.72
C PRO A 117 -12.44 0.67 18.57
N ASN A 118 -13.03 1.24 19.63
CA ASN A 118 -12.36 2.15 20.57
C ASN A 118 -11.77 3.43 19.93
N GLN A 119 -12.23 3.83 18.75
CA GLN A 119 -11.87 5.08 18.10
C GLN A 119 -13.10 5.97 17.88
N THR A 120 -12.86 7.28 17.70
CA THR A 120 -13.91 8.24 17.35
C THR A 120 -14.51 7.88 15.99
N TYR A 121 -15.84 7.86 15.89
CA TYR A 121 -16.52 7.64 14.61
C TYR A 121 -16.65 8.97 13.85
N TYR A 122 -15.91 9.11 12.76
CA TYR A 122 -15.92 10.32 11.91
C TYR A 122 -16.91 10.24 10.74
N GLY A 123 -17.58 9.10 10.56
CA GLY A 123 -18.54 8.87 9.48
C GLY A 123 -18.23 7.61 8.66
N PRO A 124 -19.13 7.23 7.73
CA PRO A 124 -18.88 6.09 6.84
C PRO A 124 -17.76 6.44 5.84
N CYS A 125 -17.07 5.42 5.33
CA CYS A 125 -16.20 5.62 4.17
C CYS A 125 -17.00 6.10 2.96
N PRO A 126 -16.50 7.14 2.26
CA PRO A 126 -17.17 7.65 1.08
C PRO A 126 -17.20 6.58 -0.01
N THR A 127 -18.18 6.69 -0.90
CA THR A 127 -18.28 5.82 -2.07
C THR A 127 -17.28 6.24 -3.15
N ASN A 128 -16.99 7.53 -3.22
CA ASN A 128 -16.01 8.12 -4.13
C ASN A 128 -14.77 8.52 -3.33
N GLU A 129 -13.69 8.81 -4.03
CA GLU A 129 -12.48 9.35 -3.43
C GLU A 129 -12.71 10.75 -2.85
N TYR A 130 -11.89 11.13 -1.87
CA TYR A 130 -11.86 12.49 -1.36
C TYR A 130 -11.12 13.39 -2.34
N ASP A 131 -11.55 14.64 -2.47
CA ASP A 131 -10.80 15.64 -3.23
C ASP A 131 -9.41 15.83 -2.63
N THR A 132 -8.40 15.93 -3.51
CA THR A 132 -7.03 16.26 -3.14
C THR A 132 -6.99 17.58 -2.36
N PRO A 133 -6.48 17.59 -1.10
CA PRO A 133 -6.35 18.81 -0.34
C PRO A 133 -5.42 19.81 -1.04
N VAL A 134 -5.82 21.08 -1.09
CA VAL A 134 -5.02 22.14 -1.71
C VAL A 134 -3.64 22.25 -1.06
N CYS A 135 -2.59 22.26 -1.89
CA CYS A 135 -1.23 22.44 -1.41
C CYS A 135 -1.03 23.85 -0.84
N THR A 136 -0.73 23.91 0.46
CA THR A 136 -0.37 25.14 1.17
C THR A 136 1.03 25.02 1.78
N ASN A 137 1.85 26.05 1.58
CA ASN A 137 3.21 26.15 2.13
C ASN A 137 3.21 26.79 3.52
N LYS A 138 2.32 26.31 4.41
CA LYS A 138 2.15 26.81 5.78
C LYS A 138 1.85 25.66 6.74
N CYS A 139 2.40 25.73 7.94
CA CYS A 139 2.05 24.83 9.03
C CYS A 139 0.71 25.22 9.67
N ILE A 140 0.12 24.31 10.44
CA ILE A 140 -1.06 24.57 11.26
C ILE A 140 -0.82 25.70 12.28
N ALA A 141 -1.91 26.37 12.68
CA ALA A 141 -1.83 27.48 13.62
C ALA A 141 -1.25 27.03 14.97
N GLY A 142 -0.33 27.83 15.53
CA GLY A 142 0.33 27.53 16.81
C GLY A 142 1.54 26.61 16.71
N TYR A 143 1.82 26.01 15.54
CA TYR A 143 3.08 25.30 15.32
C TYR A 143 4.25 26.30 15.20
N LYS A 144 5.31 26.07 15.97
CA LYS A 144 6.37 27.06 16.18
C LYS A 144 7.37 27.15 15.03
N THR A 145 7.70 26.00 14.43
CA THR A 145 8.69 25.93 13.37
C THR A 145 8.07 26.39 12.03
N PRO A 146 8.67 27.34 11.31
CA PRO A 146 8.20 27.73 9.98
C PRO A 146 8.19 26.56 8.99
N TYR A 147 7.25 26.55 8.04
CA TYR A 147 7.10 25.46 7.06
C TYR A 147 8.39 25.12 6.30
N ALA A 148 9.16 26.15 5.90
CA ALA A 148 10.41 25.95 5.18
C ALA A 148 11.50 25.30 6.06
N ASP A 149 11.51 25.61 7.36
CA ASP A 149 12.51 25.12 8.31
C ASP A 149 12.17 23.72 8.85
N ASP A 150 10.91 23.31 8.76
CA ASP A 150 10.44 21.98 9.17
C ASP A 150 10.61 20.92 8.06
N LYS A 151 11.23 21.27 6.92
CA LYS A 151 11.45 20.37 5.79
C LYS A 151 12.60 19.39 6.06
N HIS A 152 12.31 18.11 5.87
CA HIS A 152 13.27 17.01 5.89
C HIS A 152 13.49 16.46 4.48
N TYR A 153 14.75 16.23 4.12
CA TYR A 153 15.16 15.91 2.75
C TYR A 153 15.76 14.51 2.66
N GLY A 154 15.59 13.89 1.49
CA GLY A 154 16.36 12.72 1.08
C GLY A 154 17.66 13.14 0.41
N THR A 155 18.69 12.29 0.49
CA THR A 155 19.89 12.38 -0.34
C THR A 155 19.72 11.65 -1.67
N SER A 156 18.94 10.57 -1.69
CA SER A 156 18.71 9.77 -2.90
C SER A 156 17.37 9.04 -2.85
N ALA A 157 16.85 8.71 -4.03
CA ALA A 157 15.67 7.89 -4.28
C ALA A 157 16.04 6.87 -5.35
N TYR A 158 15.70 5.60 -5.16
CA TYR A 158 16.11 4.53 -6.06
C TYR A 158 15.17 3.32 -6.01
N ASN A 159 15.18 2.54 -7.09
CA ASN A 159 14.58 1.22 -7.12
C ASN A 159 15.49 0.21 -6.42
N VAL A 160 14.90 -0.68 -5.63
CA VAL A 160 15.61 -1.81 -5.03
C VAL A 160 15.63 -2.97 -6.01
N ALA A 161 16.69 -3.78 -5.97
CA ALA A 161 16.79 -4.95 -6.83
C ALA A 161 15.58 -5.89 -6.65
N LYS A 162 14.97 -6.31 -7.77
CA LYS A 162 13.76 -7.18 -7.85
C LYS A 162 14.05 -8.64 -7.49
N THR A 163 14.79 -8.87 -6.41
CA THR A 163 15.16 -10.20 -5.91
C THR A 163 14.97 -10.25 -4.41
N VAL A 164 14.57 -11.41 -3.88
CA VAL A 164 14.43 -11.61 -2.44
C VAL A 164 15.68 -11.16 -1.67
N ALA A 165 16.87 -11.56 -2.12
CA ALA A 165 18.11 -11.21 -1.45
C ALA A 165 18.41 -9.70 -1.51
N GLY A 166 18.09 -9.03 -2.62
CA GLY A 166 18.24 -7.58 -2.77
C GLY A 166 17.34 -6.80 -1.81
N ILE A 167 16.06 -7.16 -1.75
CA ILE A 167 15.06 -6.55 -0.87
C ILE A 167 15.43 -6.80 0.61
N GLN A 168 15.83 -8.03 0.96
CA GLN A 168 16.29 -8.35 2.31
C GLN A 168 17.51 -7.53 2.72
N LYS A 169 18.50 -7.42 1.83
CA LYS A 169 19.71 -6.64 2.08
C LYS A 169 19.38 -5.17 2.32
N GLU A 170 18.49 -4.58 1.51
CA GLU A 170 18.08 -3.19 1.68
C GLU A 170 17.45 -2.98 3.06
N ILE A 171 16.48 -3.81 3.42
CA ILE A 171 15.78 -3.70 4.70
C ILE A 171 16.73 -3.86 5.90
N MET A 172 17.67 -4.81 5.83
CA MET A 172 18.66 -5.03 6.89
C MET A 172 19.66 -3.88 7.03
N THR A 173 19.98 -3.20 5.94
CA THR A 173 21.03 -2.17 5.92
C THR A 173 20.46 -0.79 6.21
N ASN A 174 19.33 -0.45 5.59
CA ASN A 174 18.79 0.90 5.52
C ASN A 174 17.39 1.05 6.13
N GLY A 175 16.73 -0.06 6.49
CA GLY A 175 15.39 -0.05 7.08
C GLY A 175 14.26 -0.30 6.08
N PRO A 176 13.00 -0.12 6.51
CA PRO A 176 11.82 -0.47 5.70
C PRO A 176 11.80 0.16 4.31
N VAL A 177 11.24 -0.57 3.35
CA VAL A 177 11.09 -0.14 1.95
C VAL A 177 9.62 0.02 1.59
N GLU A 178 9.32 0.81 0.56
CA GLU A 178 7.98 0.90 -0.01
C GLU A 178 7.86 -0.08 -1.19
N ALA A 179 6.71 -0.74 -1.29
CA ALA A 179 6.39 -1.72 -2.32
C ALA A 179 5.02 -1.42 -2.90
N ALA A 180 4.82 -1.71 -4.18
CA ALA A 180 3.49 -1.73 -4.80
C ALA A 180 3.14 -3.13 -5.30
N TYR A 181 1.85 -3.49 -5.21
CA TYR A 181 1.34 -4.79 -5.65
C TYR A 181 -0.11 -4.68 -6.10
N THR A 182 -0.58 -5.69 -6.84
CA THR A 182 -1.98 -5.78 -7.29
C THR A 182 -2.86 -6.36 -6.19
N VAL A 183 -3.98 -5.70 -5.90
CA VAL A 183 -4.98 -6.12 -4.91
C VAL A 183 -6.15 -6.81 -5.60
N TYR A 184 -6.58 -7.92 -5.00
CA TYR A 184 -7.74 -8.72 -5.40
C TYR A 184 -8.80 -8.70 -4.29
N GLU A 185 -10.04 -9.07 -4.61
CA GLU A 185 -11.15 -9.02 -3.63
C GLU A 185 -10.89 -9.87 -2.37
N ASP A 186 -10.22 -11.01 -2.51
CA ASP A 186 -9.89 -11.89 -1.38
C ASP A 186 -8.92 -11.26 -0.37
N PHE A 187 -8.12 -10.28 -0.80
CA PHE A 187 -7.24 -9.53 0.09
C PHE A 187 -8.02 -8.66 1.08
N TYR A 188 -9.13 -8.05 0.65
CA TYR A 188 -10.00 -7.30 1.56
C TYR A 188 -10.64 -8.17 2.64
N GLN A 189 -10.69 -9.48 2.40
CA GLN A 189 -11.22 -10.46 3.34
C GLN A 189 -10.15 -11.01 4.29
N TYR A 190 -8.88 -10.61 4.12
CA TYR A 190 -7.77 -11.09 4.93
C TYR A 190 -7.97 -10.79 6.43
N THR A 191 -7.77 -11.81 7.26
CA THR A 191 -7.81 -11.70 8.73
C THR A 191 -6.55 -12.21 9.43
N GLY A 192 -5.70 -12.97 8.72
CA GLY A 192 -4.45 -13.47 9.27
C GLY A 192 -3.85 -14.64 8.47
N GLY A 193 -2.57 -14.90 8.69
CA GLY A 193 -1.79 -15.93 7.97
C GLY A 193 -0.89 -15.34 6.89
N VAL A 194 -0.43 -16.17 5.94
CA VAL A 194 0.37 -15.72 4.79
C VAL A 194 -0.53 -15.65 3.56
N TYR A 195 -0.87 -14.43 3.15
CA TYR A 195 -1.72 -14.17 1.99
C TYR A 195 -1.11 -14.76 0.71
N THR A 196 -1.97 -15.40 -0.05
CA THR A 196 -1.77 -15.77 -1.45
C THR A 196 -3.11 -15.66 -2.17
N HIS A 197 -3.12 -15.06 -3.34
CA HIS A 197 -4.34 -14.90 -4.11
C HIS A 197 -4.93 -16.27 -4.47
N THR A 198 -6.20 -16.45 -4.13
CA THR A 198 -6.93 -17.71 -4.23
C THR A 198 -8.24 -17.55 -5.02
N GLY A 199 -8.86 -16.36 -5.01
CA GLY A 199 -10.06 -16.06 -5.77
C GLY A 199 -10.46 -14.60 -5.72
N GLY A 200 -11.56 -14.26 -6.40
CA GLY A 200 -12.08 -12.90 -6.50
C GLY A 200 -11.40 -12.07 -7.59
N ALA A 201 -12.06 -10.99 -8.01
CA ALA A 201 -11.59 -10.18 -9.12
C ALA A 201 -10.41 -9.28 -8.73
N GLU A 202 -9.66 -8.85 -9.76
CA GLU A 202 -8.67 -7.79 -9.65
C GLU A 202 -9.38 -6.46 -9.33
N VAL A 203 -8.91 -5.75 -8.30
CA VAL A 203 -9.54 -4.50 -7.84
C VAL A 203 -8.73 -3.28 -8.24
N GLY A 204 -7.40 -3.34 -8.10
CA GLY A 204 -6.50 -2.23 -8.39
C GLY A 204 -5.08 -2.46 -7.88
N GLY A 205 -4.28 -1.40 -7.83
CA GLY A 205 -2.95 -1.37 -7.22
C GLY A 205 -2.95 -0.79 -5.81
N HIS A 206 -1.97 -1.18 -5.00
CA HIS A 206 -1.76 -0.60 -3.67
C HIS A 206 -0.28 -0.47 -3.32
N ALA A 207 0.08 0.66 -2.70
CA ALA A 207 1.41 0.90 -2.16
C ALA A 207 1.43 0.65 -0.64
N VAL A 208 2.45 -0.06 -0.16
CA VAL A 208 2.57 -0.55 1.21
C VAL A 208 4.02 -0.51 1.68
N ARG A 209 4.24 -0.65 3.00
CA ARG A 209 5.59 -0.63 3.58
C ARG A 209 6.01 -2.02 4.01
N ILE A 210 7.06 -2.56 3.41
CA ILE A 210 7.69 -3.82 3.84
C ILE A 210 8.71 -3.52 4.93
N LEU A 211 8.54 -4.14 6.09
CA LEU A 211 9.39 -3.93 7.27
C LEU A 211 10.26 -5.14 7.64
N GLY A 212 10.00 -6.30 7.05
CA GLY A 212 10.77 -7.50 7.35
C GLY A 212 10.25 -8.72 6.61
N TRP A 213 10.73 -9.89 7.00
CA TRP A 213 10.33 -11.18 6.46
C TRP A 213 10.45 -12.26 7.52
N GLY A 214 9.87 -13.42 7.23
CA GLY A 214 10.04 -14.60 8.06
C GLY A 214 9.67 -15.88 7.33
N VAL A 215 9.47 -16.92 8.13
CA VAL A 215 8.95 -18.21 7.71
C VAL A 215 7.93 -18.65 8.74
N ASP A 216 6.70 -18.90 8.32
CA ASP A 216 5.63 -19.47 9.15
C ASP A 216 5.29 -20.86 8.62
N ASN A 217 5.50 -21.91 9.42
CA ASN A 217 5.26 -23.29 9.03
C ASN A 217 5.83 -23.70 7.66
N LYS A 218 7.10 -23.33 7.40
CA LYS A 218 7.83 -23.52 6.13
C LYS A 218 7.38 -22.60 4.98
N THR A 219 6.40 -21.73 5.19
CA THR A 219 5.95 -20.75 4.20
C THR A 219 6.73 -19.44 4.38
N PRO A 220 7.58 -19.05 3.42
CA PRO A 220 8.28 -17.77 3.47
C PRO A 220 7.30 -16.61 3.25
N TYR A 221 7.46 -15.52 4.02
CA TYR A 221 6.61 -14.34 3.87
C TYR A 221 7.39 -13.02 3.97
N TRP A 222 6.81 -11.96 3.41
CA TRP A 222 7.11 -10.56 3.74
C TRP A 222 6.17 -10.08 4.84
N LEU A 223 6.69 -9.34 5.81
CA LEU A 223 5.89 -8.64 6.83
C LEU A 223 5.66 -7.21 6.37
N VAL A 224 4.39 -6.83 6.26
CA VAL A 224 3.98 -5.60 5.58
C VAL A 224 3.01 -4.82 6.45
N ALA A 225 3.22 -3.51 6.55
CA ALA A 225 2.30 -2.58 7.20
C ALA A 225 1.35 -2.00 6.14
N ASN A 226 0.05 -2.11 6.40
CA ASN A 226 -0.99 -1.50 5.58
C ASN A 226 -1.36 -0.10 6.12
N SER A 227 -2.18 0.63 5.37
CA SER A 227 -2.66 1.99 5.68
C SER A 227 -4.17 2.06 5.94
N TRP A 228 -4.82 0.92 6.23
CA TRP A 228 -6.28 0.81 6.43
C TRP A 228 -6.69 0.67 7.91
N ASN A 229 -6.02 1.44 8.77
CA ASN A 229 -6.20 1.42 10.23
C ASN A 229 -5.80 0.08 10.89
N THR A 230 -5.76 0.05 12.22
CA THR A 230 -5.20 -1.05 13.02
C THR A 230 -6.19 -2.20 13.22
N ASP A 231 -7.47 -2.03 12.96
CA ASP A 231 -8.49 -3.07 13.10
C ASP A 231 -8.60 -3.97 11.85
N TRP A 232 -7.89 -3.64 10.77
CA TRP A 232 -7.79 -4.46 9.58
C TRP A 232 -6.64 -5.49 9.70
N GLY A 233 -6.86 -6.71 9.21
CA GLY A 233 -5.84 -7.76 9.14
C GLY A 233 -5.23 -8.12 10.51
N GLU A 234 -3.91 -8.21 10.57
CA GLU A 234 -3.15 -8.56 11.78
C GLU A 234 -2.71 -7.28 12.52
N ASN A 235 -3.66 -6.56 13.11
CA ASN A 235 -3.44 -5.27 13.77
C ASN A 235 -2.92 -4.15 12.84
N GLY A 236 -3.44 -4.07 11.61
CA GLY A 236 -2.99 -3.16 10.55
C GLY A 236 -1.84 -3.69 9.70
N TYR A 237 -1.36 -4.91 10.02
CA TYR A 237 -0.32 -5.59 9.26
C TYR A 237 -0.88 -6.77 8.48
N PHE A 238 -0.10 -7.27 7.54
CA PHE A 238 -0.35 -8.54 6.88
C PHE A 238 0.97 -9.21 6.53
N ARG A 239 0.88 -10.50 6.22
CA ARG A 239 1.99 -11.27 5.67
C ARG A 239 1.59 -11.76 4.29
N ILE A 240 2.50 -11.67 3.31
CA ILE A 240 2.28 -12.08 1.93
C ILE A 240 3.38 -13.02 1.48
N LEU A 241 3.05 -14.01 0.65
CA LEU A 241 3.96 -15.03 0.18
C LEU A 241 5.19 -14.41 -0.50
N ARG A 242 6.38 -14.85 -0.07
CA ARG A 242 7.68 -14.32 -0.53
C ARG A 242 8.41 -15.31 -1.42
N GLY A 243 9.12 -14.79 -2.43
CA GLY A 243 10.03 -15.50 -3.32
C GLY A 243 9.39 -16.03 -4.59
N VAL A 244 8.15 -15.64 -4.85
CA VAL A 244 7.39 -15.97 -6.07
C VAL A 244 6.76 -14.73 -6.68
N ASN A 245 7.22 -13.53 -6.26
CA ASN A 245 6.64 -12.26 -6.67
C ASN A 245 5.11 -12.22 -6.57
N GLU A 246 4.56 -12.74 -5.47
CA GLU A 246 3.11 -12.88 -5.25
C GLU A 246 2.42 -11.53 -5.50
N CYS A 247 1.53 -11.49 -6.48
CA CYS A 247 0.80 -10.28 -6.88
C CYS A 247 1.68 -9.08 -7.27
N GLY A 248 2.92 -9.34 -7.69
CA GLY A 248 3.87 -8.30 -8.08
C GLY A 248 4.59 -7.62 -6.92
N ILE A 249 4.43 -8.10 -5.67
CA ILE A 249 4.96 -7.44 -4.46
C ILE A 249 6.48 -7.25 -4.46
N GLU A 250 7.25 -8.00 -5.25
CA GLU A 250 8.71 -7.91 -5.33
C GLU A 250 9.18 -7.11 -6.57
N HIS A 251 8.24 -6.62 -7.38
CA HIS A 251 8.53 -5.99 -8.67
C HIS A 251 8.79 -4.49 -8.56
N ALA A 252 7.96 -3.78 -7.79
CA ALA A 252 7.98 -2.31 -7.67
C ALA A 252 8.39 -1.91 -6.25
N ILE A 253 9.67 -2.12 -5.92
CA ILE A 253 10.25 -1.76 -4.62
C ILE A 253 11.07 -0.49 -4.77
N VAL A 254 10.77 0.52 -3.96
CA VAL A 254 11.46 1.80 -3.93
C VAL A 254 11.92 2.15 -2.51
N ALA A 255 13.05 2.83 -2.43
CA ALA A 255 13.65 3.29 -1.20
C ALA A 255 14.50 4.55 -1.44
N GLY A 256 15.13 5.03 -0.38
CA GLY A 256 15.96 6.22 -0.42
C GLY A 256 16.70 6.43 0.90
N LEU A 257 17.76 7.21 0.85
CA LEU A 257 18.58 7.51 2.02
C LEU A 257 18.28 8.93 2.53
N PRO A 258 18.13 9.13 3.85
CA PRO A 258 17.87 10.45 4.41
C PRO A 258 19.10 11.34 4.37
N LYS A 259 18.88 12.64 4.21
CA LYS A 259 19.88 13.67 4.46
C LYS A 259 19.91 13.96 5.96
N VAL A 260 20.85 13.32 6.66
CA VAL A 260 21.06 13.48 8.11
C VAL A 260 21.83 14.75 8.43
#